data_AF-A0A7J8RN16-F1
#
_entry.id   AF-A0A7J8RN16-F1
#
_cell.length_a   1.000
_cell.length_b   1.000
_cell.length_c   1.000
_cell.angle_alpha   90.00
_cell.angle_beta   90.00
_cell.angle_gamma   90.00
#
_symmetry.space_group_name_H-M   'P 1'
#
loop_
_entity.id
_entity.type
_entity.pdbx_description
1 polymer ?
#
loop_
_entity_poly.entity_id
_entity_poly.type
_entity_poly.pdbx_seq_one_letter_code
_entity_poly.pdbx_strand_id
1 'polypeptide(L)'
;MSKEEFKQRWAKNFLKEILSVVEECVAKLEDPIEYAKEDSVQELLDSQRKKLTERNNAFEAVVKALKEETMATTMTLSTRIEELEGELALCQAVVGKGVSSAELSYEDVPKPKEFMGIMFVCDVENFLWMMENYFRRTTNKRQGECGMWQEFQCELKGQFYPEFTEKEARAKLQGIMQWGTVGEYVREFNELMVQVSDVTEKEALLAFQ
;
A
#
# COMPACT_ATOMS: atom_id res chain seq x y z
N MET A 1 2.17 -75.53 -66.41
CA MET A 1 2.27 -74.22 -65.73
C MET A 1 2.53 -73.17 -66.78
N SER A 2 1.68 -72.14 -66.89
CA SER A 2 1.81 -71.09 -67.90
C SER A 2 2.94 -70.12 -67.54
N LYS A 3 3.47 -69.38 -68.52
CA LYS A 3 4.44 -68.30 -68.28
C LYS A 3 3.93 -67.27 -67.25
N GLU A 4 2.63 -67.04 -67.24
CA GLU A 4 2.00 -66.06 -66.35
C GLU A 4 1.91 -66.57 -64.91
N GLU A 5 1.58 -67.85 -64.73
CA GLU A 5 1.60 -68.50 -63.41
C GLU A 5 3.00 -68.52 -62.80
N PHE A 6 4.03 -68.73 -63.63
CA PHE A 6 5.42 -68.66 -63.18
C PHE A 6 5.78 -67.25 -62.68
N LYS A 7 5.46 -66.21 -63.46
CA LYS A 7 5.73 -64.80 -63.08
C LYS A 7 5.03 -64.43 -61.79
N GLN A 8 3.75 -64.78 -61.63
CA GLN A 8 3.02 -64.51 -60.40
C GLN A 8 3.61 -65.24 -59.19
N ARG A 9 3.98 -66.51 -59.35
CA ARG A 9 4.62 -67.28 -58.28
C ARG A 9 5.98 -66.71 -57.90
N TRP A 10 6.78 -66.31 -58.89
CA TRP A 10 8.07 -65.67 -58.68
C TRP A 10 7.91 -64.34 -57.95
N ALA A 11 7.02 -63.45 -58.43
CA ALA A 11 6.74 -62.17 -57.80
C ALA A 11 6.22 -62.32 -56.36
N LYS A 12 5.32 -63.27 -56.10
CA LYS A 12 4.80 -63.55 -54.77
C LYS A 12 5.91 -64.00 -53.81
N ASN A 13 6.80 -64.89 -54.24
CA ASN A 13 7.92 -65.34 -53.41
C ASN A 13 8.92 -64.22 -53.17
N PHE A 14 9.25 -63.43 -54.19
CA PHE A 14 10.15 -62.29 -54.07
C PHE A 14 9.61 -61.23 -53.10
N LEU A 15 8.32 -60.90 -53.19
CA LEU A 15 7.67 -59.98 -52.25
C LEU A 15 7.64 -60.54 -50.83
N LYS A 16 7.45 -61.85 -50.66
CA LYS A 16 7.49 -62.50 -49.34
C LYS A 16 8.87 -62.41 -48.71
N GLU A 17 9.93 -62.54 -49.50
CA GLU A 17 11.30 -62.43 -49.04
C GLU A 17 11.66 -61.00 -48.64
N ILE A 18 11.24 -60.01 -49.45
CA ILE A 18 11.36 -58.58 -49.07
C ILE A 18 10.59 -58.30 -47.79
N LEU A 19 9.35 -58.78 -47.67
CA LEU A 19 8.53 -58.55 -46.47
C LEU A 19 9.22 -59.12 -45.22
N SER A 20 9.77 -60.33 -45.31
CA SER A 20 10.52 -60.95 -44.21
C SER A 20 11.71 -60.09 -43.77
N VAL A 21 12.44 -59.51 -44.72
CA VAL A 21 13.58 -58.63 -44.41
C VAL A 21 13.10 -57.32 -43.75
N VAL A 22 12.00 -56.75 -44.24
CA VAL A 22 11.41 -55.53 -43.66
C VAL A 22 10.93 -55.78 -42.24
N GLU A 23 10.22 -56.89 -41.99
CA GLU A 23 9.74 -57.27 -40.66
C GLU A 23 10.91 -57.44 -39.68
N GLU A 24 11.99 -58.10 -40.09
CA GLU A 24 13.20 -58.25 -39.27
C GLU A 24 13.90 -56.90 -39.01
N CYS A 25 13.97 -56.02 -40.01
CA CYS A 25 14.53 -54.67 -39.84
C CYS A 25 13.69 -53.81 -38.91
N VAL A 26 12.36 -53.90 -38.96
CA VAL A 26 11.45 -53.17 -38.06
C VAL A 26 11.64 -53.67 -36.62
N ALA A 27 11.65 -54.98 -36.40
CA ALA A 27 11.86 -55.56 -35.07
C ALA A 27 13.20 -55.13 -34.45
N LYS A 28 14.27 -55.02 -35.26
CA LYS A 28 15.58 -54.53 -34.78
C LYS A 28 15.61 -53.04 -34.43
N LEU A 29 14.66 -52.26 -34.92
CA LEU A 29 14.59 -50.82 -34.68
C LEU A 29 13.62 -50.43 -33.58
N GLU A 30 12.69 -51.30 -33.18
CA GLU A 30 11.74 -51.04 -32.08
C GLU A 30 12.46 -50.77 -30.75
N ASP A 31 13.30 -51.69 -30.28
CA ASP A 31 13.97 -51.53 -28.97
C ASP A 31 14.88 -50.28 -28.89
N PRO A 32 15.71 -49.95 -29.90
CA PRO A 32 16.52 -48.72 -29.87
C PRO A 32 15.68 -47.45 -29.85
N ILE A 33 14.54 -47.44 -30.55
CA ILE A 33 13.63 -46.29 -30.57
C ILE A 33 12.93 -46.13 -29.21
N GLU A 34 12.52 -47.24 -28.60
CA GLU A 34 11.92 -47.23 -27.27
C GLU A 34 12.92 -46.76 -26.22
N TYR A 35 14.12 -47.34 -26.20
CA TYR A 35 15.20 -46.91 -25.31
C TYR A 35 15.56 -45.42 -25.48
N ALA A 36 15.70 -44.94 -26.71
CA ALA A 36 16.02 -43.53 -26.96
C ALA A 36 14.92 -42.58 -26.45
N LYS A 37 13.65 -43.00 -26.53
CA LYS A 37 12.52 -42.23 -25.95
C LYS A 37 12.58 -42.25 -24.43
N GLU A 38 12.80 -43.41 -23.81
CA GLU A 38 12.92 -43.54 -22.36
C GLU A 38 14.07 -42.70 -21.81
N ASP A 39 15.25 -42.77 -22.42
CA ASP A 39 16.43 -42.02 -22.01
C ASP A 39 16.20 -40.50 -22.11
N SER A 40 15.61 -40.03 -23.21
CA SER A 40 15.25 -38.62 -23.38
C SER A 40 14.23 -38.13 -22.34
N VAL A 41 13.22 -38.95 -22.02
CA VAL A 41 12.25 -38.64 -20.98
C VAL A 41 12.91 -38.63 -19.60
N GLN A 42 13.81 -39.57 -19.33
CA GLN A 42 14.51 -39.68 -18.07
C GLN A 42 15.44 -38.48 -17.83
N GLU A 43 16.20 -38.06 -18.84
CA GLU A 43 17.05 -36.86 -18.78
C GLU A 43 16.22 -35.60 -18.49
N LEU A 44 15.06 -35.46 -19.14
CA LEU A 44 14.14 -34.35 -18.89
C LEU A 44 13.60 -34.38 -17.45
N LEU A 45 13.21 -35.56 -16.95
CA LEU A 45 12.73 -35.72 -15.58
C LEU A 45 13.81 -35.37 -14.56
N ASP A 46 15.05 -35.79 -14.78
CA ASP A 46 16.16 -35.51 -13.89
C ASP A 46 16.52 -34.01 -13.90
N SER A 47 16.48 -33.37 -15.08
CA SER A 47 16.62 -31.91 -15.21
C SER A 47 15.54 -31.15 -14.43
N GLN A 48 14.27 -31.55 -14.54
CA GLN A 48 13.17 -30.93 -13.81
C GLN A 48 13.27 -31.19 -12.29
N ARG A 49 13.64 -32.41 -11.89
CA ARG A 49 13.88 -32.75 -10.47
C ARG A 49 14.97 -31.87 -9.88
N LYS A 50 16.07 -31.65 -10.61
CA LYS A 50 17.16 -30.76 -10.20
C LYS A 50 16.69 -29.32 -10.02
N LYS A 51 15.97 -28.76 -11.00
CA LYS A 51 15.39 -27.41 -10.89
C LYS A 51 14.45 -27.27 -9.69
N LEU A 52 13.63 -28.28 -9.45
CA LEU A 52 12.69 -28.28 -8.32
C LEU A 52 13.43 -28.32 -6.98
N THR A 53 14.49 -29.11 -6.88
CA THR A 53 15.33 -29.17 -5.66
C THR A 53 16.07 -27.87 -5.41
N GLU A 54 16.66 -27.25 -6.43
CA GLU A 54 17.30 -25.93 -6.31
C GLU A 54 16.30 -24.85 -5.84
N ARG A 55 15.10 -24.83 -6.42
CA ARG A 55 14.05 -23.88 -6.03
C ARG A 55 13.57 -24.12 -4.58
N ASN A 56 13.42 -25.38 -4.17
CA ASN A 56 13.03 -25.70 -2.80
C ASN A 56 14.09 -25.25 -1.78
N ASN A 57 15.37 -25.48 -2.07
CA ASN A 57 16.47 -25.02 -1.22
C ASN A 57 16.51 -23.49 -1.13
N ALA A 58 16.31 -22.79 -2.24
CA ALA A 58 16.24 -21.32 -2.26
C ALA A 58 15.03 -20.80 -1.45
N PHE A 59 13.87 -21.44 -1.59
CA PHE A 59 12.68 -21.08 -0.82
C PHE A 59 12.89 -21.30 0.68
N GLU A 60 13.49 -22.43 1.07
CA GLU A 60 13.81 -22.74 2.46
C GLU A 60 14.78 -21.69 3.06
N ALA A 61 15.76 -21.24 2.28
CA ALA A 61 16.66 -20.16 2.68
C ALA A 61 15.92 -18.82 2.91
N VAL A 62 15.00 -18.45 2.01
CA VAL A 62 14.18 -17.23 2.16
C VAL A 62 13.27 -17.32 3.38
N VAL A 63 12.61 -18.46 3.60
CA VAL A 63 11.76 -18.68 4.78
C VAL A 63 12.57 -18.57 6.07
N LYS A 64 13.79 -19.12 6.08
CA LYS A 64 14.69 -19.01 7.23
C LYS A 64 15.07 -17.55 7.50
N ALA A 65 15.48 -16.80 6.48
CA ALA A 65 15.85 -15.40 6.62
C ALA A 65 14.69 -14.53 7.13
N LEU A 66 13.49 -14.71 6.56
CA LEU A 66 12.28 -14.01 7.03
C LEU A 66 11.94 -14.35 8.48
N LYS A 67 12.10 -15.62 8.89
CA LYS A 67 11.89 -16.03 10.28
C LYS A 67 12.88 -15.36 11.24
N GLU A 68 14.15 -15.25 10.86
CA GLU A 68 15.17 -14.58 11.66
C GLU A 68 14.91 -13.07 11.76
N GLU A 69 14.57 -12.42 10.65
CA GLU A 69 14.20 -11.00 10.61
C GLU A 69 12.98 -10.71 11.50
N THR A 70 11.90 -11.46 11.32
CA THR A 70 10.68 -11.29 12.13
C THR A 70 10.92 -11.55 13.63
N MET A 71 11.78 -12.51 13.98
CA MET A 71 12.16 -12.74 15.36
C MET A 71 12.95 -11.54 15.92
N ALA A 72 13.90 -11.00 15.15
CA ALA A 72 14.69 -9.83 15.56
C ALA A 72 13.82 -8.57 15.75
N THR A 73 12.87 -8.30 14.84
CA THR A 73 11.93 -7.19 14.97
C THR A 73 11.02 -7.38 16.18
N THR A 74 10.55 -8.60 16.43
CA THR A 74 9.71 -8.91 17.59
C THR A 74 10.46 -8.66 18.90
N MET A 75 11.72 -9.13 19.00
CA MET A 75 12.54 -8.89 20.19
C MET A 75 12.78 -7.39 20.43
N THR A 76 13.07 -6.63 19.36
CA THR A 76 13.29 -5.19 19.45
C THR A 76 12.04 -4.46 19.95
N LEU A 77 10.86 -4.82 19.43
CA LEU A 77 9.59 -4.25 19.87
C LEU A 77 9.27 -4.61 21.33
N SER A 78 9.47 -5.87 21.73
CA SER A 78 9.29 -6.29 23.13
C SER A 78 10.18 -5.49 24.08
N THR A 79 11.46 -5.30 23.76
CA THR A 79 12.36 -4.46 24.57
C THR A 79 11.86 -3.02 24.67
N ARG A 80 11.39 -2.44 23.57
CA ARG A 80 10.86 -1.06 23.60
C ARG A 80 9.58 -0.93 24.42
N ILE A 81 8.72 -1.95 24.42
CA ILE A 81 7.52 -2.00 25.26
C ILE A 81 7.93 -2.01 26.73
N GLU A 82 8.87 -2.87 27.14
CA GLU A 82 9.36 -2.94 28.52
C GLU A 82 9.99 -1.60 28.97
N GLU A 83 10.76 -0.94 28.10
CA GLU A 83 11.31 0.39 28.38
C GLU A 83 10.21 1.44 28.60
N LEU A 84 9.21 1.48 27.71
CA LEU A 84 8.09 2.43 27.80
C LEU A 84 7.22 2.16 29.03
N GLU A 85 7.00 0.90 29.38
CA GLU A 85 6.32 0.51 30.62
C GLU A 85 7.12 0.98 31.85
N GLY A 86 8.46 0.88 31.81
CA GLY A 86 9.35 1.41 32.84
C GLY A 86 9.30 2.94 32.96
N GLU A 87 9.38 3.67 31.83
CA GLU A 87 9.23 5.13 31.78
C GLU A 87 7.86 5.58 32.31
N LEU A 88 6.79 4.86 31.95
CA LEU A 88 5.43 5.12 32.43
C LEU A 88 5.33 4.93 33.95
N ALA A 89 5.90 3.85 34.48
CA ALA A 89 5.91 3.58 35.92
C ALA A 89 6.65 4.67 36.71
N LEU A 90 7.79 5.17 36.20
CA LEU A 90 8.53 6.28 36.80
C LEU A 90 7.70 7.58 36.78
N CYS A 91 7.05 7.89 35.65
CA CYS A 91 6.17 9.06 35.54
C CYS A 91 5.00 8.96 36.54
N GLN A 92 4.39 7.79 36.68
CA GLN A 92 3.32 7.55 37.66
C GLN A 92 3.82 7.67 39.11
N ALA A 93 5.02 7.20 39.42
CA ALA A 93 5.60 7.28 40.76
C ALA A 93 5.95 8.72 41.20
N VAL A 94 6.40 9.58 40.27
CA VAL A 94 6.66 11.00 40.55
C VAL A 94 5.36 11.74 40.85
N VAL A 95 4.27 11.42 40.15
CA VAL A 95 2.93 11.94 40.44
C VAL A 95 2.43 11.47 41.82
N GLY A 96 2.79 10.25 42.24
CA GLY A 96 2.37 9.66 43.52
C GLY A 96 3.17 10.08 44.77
N LYS A 97 4.33 10.76 44.64
CA LYS A 97 5.25 11.00 45.79
C LYS A 97 5.57 12.45 46.16
N GLY A 98 4.76 13.42 45.73
CA GLY A 98 4.81 14.76 46.33
C GLY A 98 5.86 15.70 45.74
N VAL A 99 5.76 15.95 44.44
CA VAL A 99 5.95 17.33 43.98
C VAL A 99 4.57 17.96 44.07
N SER A 100 4.42 18.89 45.01
CA SER A 100 3.46 19.99 44.91
C SER A 100 3.84 20.86 43.71
N SER A 101 3.81 20.28 42.51
CA SER A 101 3.22 21.02 41.40
C SER A 101 1.83 21.23 41.91
N ALA A 102 1.48 22.48 42.19
CA ALA A 102 0.14 22.89 42.56
C ALA A 102 -0.82 21.91 41.89
N GLU A 103 -1.65 21.24 42.68
CA GLU A 103 -2.90 20.72 42.16
C GLU A 103 -3.45 21.87 41.32
N LEU A 104 -3.24 21.81 40.01
CA LEU A 104 -4.18 22.41 39.09
C LEU A 104 -5.31 21.41 39.20
N SER A 105 -6.11 21.62 40.25
CA SER A 105 -7.48 21.18 40.33
C SER A 105 -8.04 21.40 38.94
N TYR A 106 -8.22 20.29 38.21
CA TYR A 106 -8.95 20.33 36.95
C TYR A 106 -10.39 20.82 37.20
N GLU A 107 -10.82 20.90 38.48
CA GLU A 107 -12.02 21.57 38.93
C GLU A 107 -12.05 23.09 38.67
N ASP A 108 -10.91 23.79 38.55
CA ASP A 108 -10.89 25.27 38.44
C ASP A 108 -10.62 25.82 37.04
N VAL A 109 -10.42 24.97 36.01
CA VAL A 109 -10.37 25.48 34.62
C VAL A 109 -11.81 25.72 34.16
N PRO A 110 -12.27 26.99 34.07
CA PRO A 110 -13.65 27.25 33.73
C PRO A 110 -13.88 26.73 32.32
N LYS A 111 -14.84 25.81 32.20
CA LYS A 111 -15.25 25.27 30.91
C LYS A 111 -15.61 26.46 30.01
N PRO A 112 -15.04 26.55 28.79
CA PRO A 112 -15.35 27.64 27.88
C PRO A 112 -16.87 27.76 27.73
N LYS A 113 -17.37 29.00 27.81
CA LYS A 113 -18.80 29.26 27.62
C LYS A 113 -19.24 28.69 26.27
N GLU A 114 -20.42 28.10 26.24
CA GLU A 114 -21.04 27.63 25.01
C GLU A 114 -21.08 28.76 23.99
N PHE A 115 -20.63 28.48 22.76
CA PHE A 115 -20.65 29.46 21.69
C PHE A 115 -22.11 29.65 21.26
N MET A 116 -22.69 30.79 21.62
CA MET A 116 -24.11 31.10 21.39
C MET A 116 -24.43 31.49 19.94
N GLY A 117 -23.49 31.29 18.99
CA GLY A 117 -23.72 31.52 17.56
C GLY A 117 -23.89 32.98 17.15
N ILE A 118 -23.57 33.94 18.01
CA ILE A 118 -23.76 35.37 17.74
C ILE A 118 -22.65 35.86 16.81
N MET A 119 -23.03 36.45 15.68
CA MET A 119 -22.20 36.73 14.50
C MET A 119 -21.25 37.93 14.66
N PHE A 120 -20.41 37.96 15.70
CA PHE A 120 -19.31 38.92 15.75
C PHE A 120 -17.98 38.21 15.61
N VAL A 121 -17.17 38.71 14.67
CA VAL A 121 -15.77 38.31 14.43
C VAL A 121 -14.99 38.21 15.75
N CYS A 122 -15.11 39.22 16.60
CA CYS A 122 -14.43 39.24 17.90
C CYS A 122 -14.86 38.08 18.83
N ASP A 123 -16.11 37.59 18.74
CA ASP A 123 -16.59 36.48 19.57
C ASP A 123 -16.02 35.13 19.10
N VAL A 124 -15.79 34.97 17.79
CA VAL A 124 -15.15 33.77 17.24
C VAL A 124 -13.66 33.74 17.58
N GLU A 125 -12.94 34.86 17.46
CA GLU A 125 -11.54 34.92 17.92
C GLU A 125 -11.44 34.64 19.43
N ASN A 126 -12.32 35.24 20.23
CA ASN A 126 -12.35 35.01 21.68
C ASN A 126 -12.64 33.54 22.00
N PHE A 127 -13.57 32.91 21.29
CA PHE A 127 -13.90 31.50 21.47
C PHE A 127 -12.72 30.59 21.10
N LEU A 128 -12.10 30.79 19.94
CA LEU A 128 -10.94 30.01 19.50
C LEU A 128 -9.77 30.17 20.45
N TRP A 129 -9.51 31.40 20.92
CA TRP A 129 -8.49 31.68 21.91
C TRP A 129 -8.78 30.97 23.25
N MET A 130 -10.03 31.00 23.74
CA MET A 130 -10.43 30.29 24.95
C MET A 130 -10.25 28.78 24.82
N MET A 131 -10.66 28.19 23.70
CA MET A 131 -10.56 26.76 23.43
C MET A 131 -9.10 26.31 23.30
N GLU A 132 -8.27 27.06 22.57
CA GLU A 132 -6.83 26.78 22.46
C GLU A 132 -6.16 26.85 23.84
N ASN A 133 -6.53 27.83 24.66
CA ASN A 133 -6.00 28.01 25.99
C ASN A 133 -6.51 26.94 26.98
N TYR A 134 -7.73 26.43 26.77
CA TYR A 134 -8.29 25.29 27.48
C TYR A 134 -7.53 24.01 27.14
N PHE A 135 -7.41 23.67 25.85
CA PHE A 135 -6.67 22.48 25.41
C PHE A 135 -5.21 22.54 25.84
N ARG A 136 -4.54 23.68 25.70
CA ARG A 136 -3.15 23.85 26.16
C ARG A 136 -2.97 23.58 27.66
N ARG A 137 -4.02 23.74 28.46
CA ARG A 137 -4.01 23.46 29.91
C ARG A 137 -4.52 22.06 30.27
N THR A 138 -5.36 21.44 29.43
CA THR A 138 -6.00 20.16 29.71
C THR A 138 -5.41 18.98 28.95
N THR A 139 -4.69 19.20 27.85
CA THR A 139 -4.04 18.15 27.06
C THR A 139 -2.52 18.23 27.22
N ASN A 140 -1.88 17.08 27.34
CA ASN A 140 -0.42 17.00 27.45
C ASN A 140 0.19 17.49 26.13
N LYS A 141 1.26 18.30 26.19
CA LYS A 141 1.85 19.11 25.09
C LYS A 141 2.16 18.37 23.78
N ARG A 142 2.01 17.04 23.72
CA ARG A 142 2.28 16.18 22.56
C ARG A 142 1.11 16.03 21.59
N GLN A 143 -0.08 16.53 21.91
CA GLN A 143 -1.27 16.48 21.03
C GLN A 143 -1.61 17.82 20.35
N GLY A 144 -0.80 18.87 20.56
CA GLY A 144 -1.04 20.22 20.04
C GLY A 144 -0.78 20.40 18.53
N GLU A 145 -0.27 19.36 17.85
CA GLU A 145 -0.05 19.35 16.40
C GLU A 145 -1.03 18.39 15.71
N CYS A 146 -2.27 18.34 16.19
CA CYS A 146 -3.31 17.60 15.49
C CYS A 146 -3.84 18.49 14.36
N GLY A 147 -3.60 18.12 13.09
CA GLY A 147 -4.13 18.83 11.92
C GLY A 147 -5.63 19.11 11.99
N MET A 148 -6.38 18.26 12.71
CA MET A 148 -7.81 18.45 12.99
C MET A 148 -8.16 19.76 13.70
N TRP A 149 -7.28 20.30 14.56
CA TRP A 149 -7.55 21.59 15.24
C TRP A 149 -7.39 22.77 14.27
N GLN A 150 -6.38 22.71 13.40
CA GLN A 150 -6.15 23.73 12.38
C GLN A 150 -7.28 23.73 11.36
N GLU A 151 -7.71 22.55 10.90
CA GLU A 151 -8.89 22.39 10.02
C GLU A 151 -10.17 22.94 10.66
N PHE A 152 -10.41 22.64 11.95
CA PHE A 152 -11.55 23.19 12.68
C PHE A 152 -11.49 24.72 12.81
N GLN A 153 -10.31 25.29 13.09
CA GLN A 153 -10.12 26.74 13.14
C GLN A 153 -10.43 27.38 11.78
N CYS A 154 -9.98 26.78 10.67
CA CYS A 154 -10.26 27.26 9.33
C CYS A 154 -11.76 27.19 9.01
N GLU A 155 -12.42 26.06 9.26
CA GLU A 155 -13.84 25.87 8.99
C GLU A 155 -14.70 26.84 9.82
N LEU A 156 -14.40 26.99 11.11
CA LEU A 156 -15.14 27.92 11.97
C LEU A 156 -14.92 29.37 11.54
N LYS A 157 -13.69 29.77 11.18
CA LYS A 157 -13.46 31.11 10.63
C LYS A 157 -14.14 31.27 9.27
N GLY A 158 -14.20 30.24 8.44
CA GLY A 158 -14.88 30.29 7.15
C GLY A 158 -16.37 30.65 7.28
N GLN A 159 -17.06 30.11 8.29
CA GLN A 159 -18.49 30.34 8.47
C GLN A 159 -18.84 31.77 8.94
N PHE A 160 -17.91 32.47 9.59
CA PHE A 160 -18.16 33.78 10.21
C PHE A 160 -17.35 34.93 9.59
N TYR A 161 -16.38 34.63 8.72
CA TYR A 161 -15.48 35.60 8.10
C TYR A 161 -15.47 35.42 6.57
N PRO A 162 -16.34 36.14 5.84
CA PRO A 162 -16.37 36.09 4.39
C PRO A 162 -15.03 36.48 3.72
N GLU A 163 -14.22 37.33 4.36
CA GLU A 163 -12.88 37.67 3.88
C GLU A 163 -11.84 36.57 4.14
N PHE A 164 -12.04 35.76 5.18
CA PHE A 164 -11.16 34.64 5.48
C PHE A 164 -11.38 33.50 4.48
N THR A 165 -12.65 33.20 4.15
CA THR A 165 -12.98 32.26 3.07
C THR A 165 -12.40 32.69 1.74
N GLU A 166 -12.44 33.98 1.43
CA GLU A 166 -11.88 34.51 0.19
C GLU A 166 -10.35 34.37 0.14
N LYS A 167 -9.65 34.68 1.23
CA LYS A 167 -8.18 34.52 1.33
C LYS A 167 -7.76 33.06 1.24
N GLU A 168 -8.48 32.16 1.90
CA GLU A 168 -8.22 30.73 1.85
C GLU A 168 -8.51 30.14 0.47
N ALA A 169 -9.63 30.53 -0.16
CA ALA A 169 -9.97 30.14 -1.52
C ALA A 169 -8.89 30.59 -2.52
N ARG A 170 -8.38 31.83 -2.39
CA ARG A 170 -7.24 32.32 -3.19
C ARG A 170 -5.96 31.51 -2.95
N ALA A 171 -5.62 31.18 -1.71
CA ALA A 171 -4.44 30.37 -1.41
C ALA A 171 -4.52 28.96 -2.00
N LYS A 172 -5.72 28.33 -1.95
CA LYS A 172 -5.96 27.01 -2.56
C LYS A 172 -5.92 27.08 -4.10
N LEU A 173 -6.48 28.13 -4.71
CA LEU A 173 -6.38 28.36 -6.15
C LEU A 173 -4.93 28.53 -6.64
N GLN A 174 -4.07 29.16 -5.85
CA GLN A 174 -2.65 29.31 -6.19
C GLN A 174 -1.86 27.99 -6.17
N GLY A 175 -2.37 26.97 -5.47
CA GLY A 175 -1.72 25.67 -5.33
C GLY A 175 -2.51 24.51 -5.94
N ILE A 176 -3.59 24.77 -6.66
CA ILE A 176 -4.44 23.71 -7.22
C ILE A 176 -3.67 22.99 -8.34
N MET A 177 -3.66 21.66 -8.30
CA MET A 177 -2.94 20.82 -9.26
C MET A 177 -3.89 19.72 -9.74
N GLN A 178 -3.80 19.35 -11.03
CA GLN A 178 -4.64 18.29 -11.60
C GLN A 178 -4.23 16.91 -11.06
N TRP A 179 -4.98 16.41 -10.07
CA TRP A 179 -4.92 15.02 -9.62
C TRP A 179 -6.24 14.34 -9.98
N GLY A 180 -6.19 13.19 -10.68
CA GLY A 180 -7.39 12.47 -11.11
C GLY A 180 -7.92 12.91 -12.47
N THR A 181 -9.24 12.92 -12.64
CA THR A 181 -9.87 13.28 -13.93
C THR A 181 -10.01 14.79 -14.10
N VAL A 182 -9.98 15.27 -15.34
CA VAL A 182 -10.17 16.69 -15.66
C VAL A 182 -11.49 17.23 -15.10
N GLY A 183 -12.54 16.39 -15.03
CA GLY A 183 -13.84 16.79 -14.48
C GLY A 183 -13.81 17.07 -12.98
N GLU A 184 -13.00 16.35 -12.21
CA GLU A 184 -12.83 16.57 -10.77
C GLU A 184 -12.06 17.86 -10.51
N TYR A 185 -10.97 18.08 -11.24
CA TYR A 185 -10.21 19.33 -11.19
C TYR A 185 -11.08 20.55 -11.53
N VAL A 186 -11.84 20.49 -12.64
CA VAL A 186 -12.70 21.61 -13.06
C VAL A 186 -13.78 21.89 -12.03
N ARG A 187 -14.31 20.86 -11.36
CA ARG A 187 -15.29 21.02 -10.28
C ARG A 187 -14.67 21.73 -9.08
N GLU A 188 -13.52 21.26 -8.58
CA GLU A 188 -12.82 21.85 -7.43
C GLU A 188 -12.38 23.30 -7.72
N PHE A 189 -11.87 23.55 -8.93
CA PHE A 189 -11.53 24.89 -9.40
C PHE A 189 -12.74 25.83 -9.38
N ASN A 190 -13.88 25.39 -9.94
CA ASN A 190 -15.10 26.20 -9.98
C ASN A 190 -15.69 26.44 -8.58
N GLU A 191 -15.62 25.46 -7.67
CA GLU A 191 -16.07 25.62 -6.28
C GLU A 191 -15.26 26.69 -5.53
N LEU A 192 -13.96 26.77 -5.78
CA LEU A 192 -13.10 27.81 -5.21
C LEU A 192 -13.34 29.19 -5.86
N MET A 193 -13.60 29.23 -7.17
CA MET A 193 -13.90 30.48 -7.89
C MET A 193 -15.17 31.18 -7.39
N VAL A 194 -16.17 30.42 -6.93
CA VAL A 194 -17.42 30.99 -6.35
C VAL A 194 -17.15 31.74 -5.04
N GLN A 195 -16.08 31.41 -4.33
CA GLN A 195 -15.72 32.02 -3.06
C GLN A 195 -14.84 33.27 -3.21
N VAL A 196 -14.43 33.63 -4.43
CA VAL A 196 -13.60 34.81 -4.72
C VAL A 196 -14.44 35.88 -5.40
N SER A 197 -14.55 37.06 -4.78
CA SER A 197 -15.49 38.12 -5.19
C SER A 197 -15.03 38.90 -6.42
N ASP A 198 -13.72 38.87 -6.72
CA ASP A 198 -13.09 39.50 -7.88
C ASP A 198 -11.80 38.73 -8.24
N VAL A 199 -11.84 37.92 -9.30
CA VAL A 199 -10.68 37.21 -9.83
C VAL A 199 -10.08 38.08 -10.92
N THR A 200 -8.97 38.77 -10.59
CA THR A 200 -8.27 39.54 -11.61
C THR A 200 -7.67 38.60 -12.66
N GLU A 201 -7.68 38.98 -13.95
CA GLU A 201 -7.15 38.16 -15.07
C GLU A 201 -5.74 37.63 -14.81
N LYS A 202 -4.94 38.33 -13.97
CA LYS A 202 -3.61 37.91 -13.54
C LYS A 202 -3.60 36.66 -12.65
N GLU A 203 -4.61 36.46 -11.81
CA GLU A 203 -4.71 35.30 -10.91
C GLU A 203 -5.26 34.08 -11.63
N ALA A 204 -6.21 34.27 -12.56
CA ALA A 204 -6.72 33.19 -13.42
C ALA A 204 -5.62 32.56 -14.29
N LEU A 205 -4.67 33.37 -14.78
CA LEU A 205 -3.56 32.90 -15.62
C LEU A 205 -2.52 32.05 -14.86
N LEU A 206 -2.40 32.23 -13.54
CA LEU A 206 -1.45 31.45 -12.72
C LEU A 206 -1.95 30.02 -12.45
N ALA A 207 -3.26 29.76 -12.55
CA ALA A 207 -3.86 28.44 -12.36
C ALA A 207 -3.77 27.52 -13.60
N PHE A 208 -3.19 27.98 -14.71
CA PHE A 208 -3.01 27.23 -15.95
C PHE A 208 -1.54 26.97 -16.34
N GLN A 209 -0.58 27.27 -15.45
CA GLN A 209 0.84 26.93 -15.61
C GLN A 209 1.18 25.63 -14.87
#